data_AF-A0A832LAU4-F1
#
_entry.id   AF-A0A832LAU4-F1
#
_cell.length_a   1.000
_cell.length_b   1.000
_cell.length_c   1.000
_cell.angle_alpha   90.00
_cell.angle_beta   90.00
_cell.angle_gamma   90.00
#
_symmetry.space_group_name_H-M   'P 1'
#
loop_
_entity.id
_entity.type
_entity.pdbx_description
1 polymer ?
#
loop_
_entity_poly.entity_id
_entity_poly.type
_entity_poly.pdbx_seq_one_letter_code
_entity_poly.pdbx_strand_id
1 'polypeptide(L)'
;MAGHNEIKEKMYEWTQKYADKAGYKLNPNKEALDYVLDGLTVKLEKFGRRYCPCRIVTGDEKEDRKIVCPCIYHKEEVEKDGNCHCELFFKSN
;
A
#
# COMPACT_ATOMS: atom_id res chain seq x y z
N MET A 1 -19.72 -8.39 4.53
CA MET A 1 -19.97 -7.01 4.05
C MET A 1 -19.62 -6.98 2.58
N ALA A 2 -20.60 -6.88 1.68
CA ALA A 2 -20.35 -6.97 0.23
C ALA A 2 -19.40 -5.87 -0.30
N GLY A 3 -19.34 -4.71 0.36
CA GLY A 3 -18.52 -3.57 -0.08
C GLY A 3 -17.01 -3.71 0.13
N HIS A 4 -16.56 -4.41 1.18
CA HIS A 4 -15.13 -4.48 1.51
C HIS A 4 -14.32 -5.16 0.39
N ASN A 5 -14.81 -6.30 -0.09
CA ASN A 5 -14.14 -7.05 -1.15
C ASN A 5 -14.09 -6.25 -2.47
N GLU A 6 -15.15 -5.52 -2.81
CA GLU A 6 -15.18 -4.66 -3.99
C GLU A 6 -14.15 -3.52 -3.89
N ILE A 7 -14.00 -2.91 -2.71
CA ILE A 7 -12.98 -1.88 -2.48
C ILE A 7 -11.58 -2.50 -2.55
N LYS A 8 -11.39 -3.71 -2.02
CA LYS A 8 -10.11 -4.43 -2.08
C LYS A 8 -9.72 -4.77 -3.52
N GLU A 9 -10.65 -5.20 -4.36
CA GLU A 9 -10.41 -5.41 -5.80
C GLU A 9 -9.97 -4.11 -6.48
N LYS A 10 -10.66 -2.99 -6.21
CA LYS A 10 -10.24 -1.66 -6.70
C LYS A 10 -8.87 -1.25 -6.16
N MET A 11 -8.54 -1.60 -4.92
CA MET A 11 -7.24 -1.35 -4.32
C MET A 11 -6.16 -2.16 -5.05
N TYR A 12 -6.40 -3.45 -5.31
CA TYR A 12 -5.50 -4.29 -6.11
C TYR A 12 -5.24 -3.68 -7.48
N GLU A 13 -6.29 -3.37 -8.25
CA GLU A 13 -6.13 -2.74 -9.56
C GLU A 13 -5.32 -1.45 -9.51
N TRP A 14 -5.60 -0.60 -8.51
CA TRP A 14 -4.89 0.67 -8.35
C TRP A 14 -3.41 0.43 -8.04
N THR A 15 -3.10 -0.48 -7.10
CA THR A 15 -1.71 -0.82 -6.74
C THR A 15 -0.96 -1.44 -7.91
N GLN A 16 -1.59 -2.33 -8.68
CA GLN A 16 -1.01 -2.93 -9.88
C GLN A 16 -0.69 -1.85 -10.93
N LYS A 17 -1.67 -0.98 -11.25
CA LYS A 17 -1.48 0.14 -12.19
C LYS A 17 -0.36 1.08 -11.75
N TYR A 18 -0.21 1.31 -10.45
CA TYR A 18 0.90 2.11 -9.92
C TYR A 18 2.24 1.38 -10.08
N ALA A 19 2.30 0.10 -9.70
CA ALA A 19 3.50 -0.73 -9.80
C ALA A 19 4.01 -0.77 -11.25
N ASP A 20 3.14 -1.07 -12.21
CA ASP A 20 3.48 -1.15 -13.64
C ASP A 20 4.04 0.17 -14.16
N LYS A 21 3.41 1.31 -13.80
CA LYS A 21 3.86 2.64 -14.23
C LYS A 21 5.18 3.07 -13.59
N ALA A 22 5.43 2.65 -12.37
CA ALA A 22 6.61 3.04 -11.60
C ALA A 22 7.79 2.06 -11.73
N GLY A 23 7.61 0.95 -12.47
CA GLY A 23 8.65 -0.07 -12.63
C GLY A 23 8.81 -0.98 -11.42
N TYR A 24 7.74 -1.21 -10.66
CA TYR A 24 7.68 -2.15 -9.54
C TYR A 24 6.86 -3.39 -9.90
N LYS A 25 7.03 -4.44 -9.10
CA LYS A 25 6.16 -5.62 -9.07
C LYS A 25 5.43 -5.63 -7.73
N LEU A 26 4.21 -6.17 -7.69
CA LEU A 26 3.55 -6.45 -6.41
C LEU A 26 4.21 -7.67 -5.74
N ASN A 27 3.98 -7.84 -4.44
CA ASN A 27 4.49 -8.98 -3.69
C ASN A 27 4.13 -10.32 -4.39
N PRO A 28 5.11 -11.18 -4.69
CA PRO A 28 4.84 -12.47 -5.34
C PRO A 28 4.10 -13.45 -4.42
N ASN A 29 4.20 -13.29 -3.11
CA ASN A 29 3.40 -14.05 -2.15
C ASN A 29 1.98 -13.47 -2.11
N LYS A 30 1.02 -14.23 -2.66
CA LYS A 30 -0.38 -13.82 -2.77
C LYS A 30 -1.07 -13.62 -1.42
N GLU A 31 -0.72 -14.41 -0.40
CA GLU A 31 -1.29 -14.27 0.94
C GLU A 31 -0.81 -12.99 1.63
N ALA A 32 0.50 -12.73 1.54
CA ALA A 32 1.08 -11.49 2.05
C ALA A 32 0.54 -10.26 1.30
N LEU A 33 0.41 -10.35 -0.03
CA LEU A 33 -0.20 -9.31 -0.85
C LEU A 33 -1.63 -9.02 -0.41
N ASP A 34 -2.46 -10.06 -0.26
CA ASP A 34 -3.85 -9.92 0.15
C ASP A 34 -3.98 -9.27 1.54
N TYR A 35 -3.13 -9.66 2.49
CA TYR A 35 -3.10 -9.07 3.83
C TYR A 35 -2.79 -7.57 3.82
N VAL A 36 -1.84 -7.13 2.99
CA VAL A 36 -1.49 -5.71 2.88
C VAL A 36 -2.60 -4.92 2.17
N LEU A 37 -3.23 -5.49 1.15
CA LEU A 37 -4.37 -4.89 0.45
C LEU A 37 -5.60 -4.76 1.35
N ASP A 38 -5.87 -5.78 2.16
CA ASP A 38 -6.91 -5.75 3.20
C ASP A 38 -6.65 -4.62 4.20
N GLY A 39 -5.42 -4.54 4.71
CA GLY A 39 -4.99 -3.45 5.60
C GLY A 39 -5.17 -2.06 4.98
N LEU A 40 -4.78 -1.86 3.72
CA LEU A 40 -5.00 -0.59 3.00
C LEU A 40 -6.50 -0.27 2.85
N THR A 41 -7.31 -1.29 2.59
CA THR A 41 -8.76 -1.18 2.44
C THR A 41 -9.41 -0.76 3.76
N VAL A 42 -9.06 -1.41 4.87
CA VAL A 42 -9.53 -1.03 6.21
C VAL A 42 -9.16 0.41 6.56
N LYS A 43 -7.95 0.86 6.20
CA LYS A 43 -7.53 2.25 6.43
C LYS A 43 -8.35 3.23 5.58
N LEU A 44 -8.61 2.90 4.33
CA LEU A 44 -9.46 3.70 3.45
C LEU A 44 -10.89 3.80 3.98
N GLU A 45 -11.49 2.69 4.41
CA GLU A 45 -12.84 2.66 4.98
C GLU A 45 -12.92 3.46 6.29
N LYS A 46 -11.91 3.32 7.16
CA LYS A 46 -11.91 3.95 8.50
C LYS A 46 -11.58 5.45 8.47
N PHE A 47 -10.65 5.86 7.61
CA PHE A 47 -10.09 7.22 7.63
C PHE A 47 -10.31 8.00 6.34
N GLY A 48 -10.91 7.40 5.31
CA GLY A 48 -11.10 8.04 4.00
C GLY A 48 -9.82 8.17 3.17
N ARG A 49 -8.70 7.62 3.65
CA ARG A 49 -7.40 7.62 2.96
C ARG A 49 -6.70 6.29 3.15
N ARG A 50 -5.97 5.86 2.13
CA ARG A 50 -5.17 4.63 2.12
C ARG A 50 -3.83 4.80 2.85
N TYR A 51 -3.89 5.06 4.14
CA TYR A 51 -2.69 5.11 4.98
C TYR A 51 -1.96 3.76 5.00
N CYS A 52 -0.63 3.75 5.10
CA CYS A 52 0.14 2.50 5.17
C CYS A 52 -0.38 1.66 6.35
N PRO A 53 -0.74 0.38 6.13
CA PRO A 53 -1.11 -0.50 7.23
C PRO A 53 0.05 -0.72 8.21
N CYS A 54 1.29 -0.53 7.73
CA CYS A 54 2.54 -0.66 8.47
C CYS A 54 2.89 0.52 9.39
N ARG A 55 2.15 1.64 9.34
CA ARG A 55 2.49 2.87 10.07
C ARG A 55 1.31 3.38 10.88
N ILE A 56 1.62 4.07 11.98
CA ILE A 56 0.62 4.59 12.92
C ILE A 56 0.03 5.89 12.36
N VAL A 57 -1.29 5.96 12.32
CA VAL A 57 -2.03 7.20 12.04
C VAL A 57 -2.10 7.97 13.36
N THR A 58 -1.46 9.13 13.42
CA THR A 58 -1.23 9.90 14.63
C THR A 58 -2.33 10.92 14.91
N GLY A 59 -3.10 11.31 13.89
CA GLY A 59 -4.05 12.40 13.94
C GLY A 59 -3.43 13.76 13.61
N ASP A 60 -2.10 13.85 13.50
CA ASP A 60 -1.43 15.02 12.94
C ASP A 60 -1.47 14.93 11.41
N GLU A 61 -2.16 15.88 10.77
CA GLU A 61 -2.33 15.88 9.33
C GLU A 61 -1.00 15.93 8.56
N LYS A 62 0.00 16.66 9.06
CA LYS A 62 1.30 16.80 8.38
C LYS A 62 2.07 15.50 8.40
N GLU A 63 2.07 14.81 9.54
CA GLU A 63 2.74 13.51 9.68
C GLU A 63 1.97 12.41 8.95
N ASP A 64 0.65 12.39 9.07
CA ASP A 64 -0.19 11.35 8.47
C ASP A 64 -0.16 11.42 6.93
N ARG A 65 -0.03 12.62 6.34
CA ARG A 65 0.13 12.77 4.89
C ARG A 65 1.35 12.02 4.35
N LYS A 66 2.42 11.88 5.13
CA LYS A 66 3.66 11.17 4.72
C LYS A 66 3.42 9.67 4.53
N ILE A 67 2.43 9.11 5.22
CA ILE A 67 2.14 7.68 5.24
C ILE A 67 0.94 7.29 4.36
N VAL A 68 0.35 8.22 3.60
CA VAL A 68 -0.64 7.88 2.57
C VAL A 68 0.05 7.11 1.44
N CYS A 69 -0.44 5.93 1.09
CA CYS A 69 0.13 5.12 0.01
C CYS A 69 0.05 5.86 -1.35
N PRO A 70 1.03 5.77 -2.24
CA PRO A 70 2.41 5.37 -1.97
C PRO A 70 3.07 6.36 -0.99
N CYS A 71 3.56 5.88 0.15
CA CYS A 71 4.12 6.73 1.20
C CYS A 71 5.46 7.32 0.77
N ILE A 72 5.87 8.45 1.35
CA ILE A 72 7.11 9.13 0.91
C ILE A 72 8.36 8.24 1.02
N TYR A 73 8.33 7.23 1.89
CA TYR A 73 9.42 6.32 2.19
C TYR A 73 9.56 5.19 1.16
N HIS A 74 8.48 4.83 0.46
CA HIS A 74 8.44 3.58 -0.29
C HIS A 74 9.52 3.48 -1.37
N LYS A 75 9.90 4.61 -1.99
CA LYS A 75 10.91 4.63 -3.07
C LYS A 75 12.29 4.29 -2.52
N GLU A 76 12.66 4.96 -1.44
CA GLU A 76 13.95 4.77 -0.77
C GLU A 76 14.07 3.35 -0.21
N GLU A 77 13.00 2.84 0.41
CA GLU A 77 12.93 1.46 0.91
C GLU A 77 13.09 0.45 -0.24
N VAL A 78 12.36 0.59 -1.35
CA VAL A 78 12.51 -0.31 -2.50
C VAL A 78 13.91 -0.25 -3.10
N GLU A 79 14.52 0.94 -3.15
CA GLU A 79 15.88 1.10 -3.67
C GLU A 79 16.94 0.42 -2.80
N LYS A 80 16.81 0.55 -1.47
CA LYS A 80 17.76 0.01 -0.49
C LYS A 80 17.56 -1.47 -0.20
N ASP A 81 16.31 -1.88 0.03
CA ASP A 81 15.96 -3.19 0.59
C ASP A 81 15.32 -4.11 -0.47
N GLY A 82 15.09 -3.60 -1.68
CA GLY A 82 14.45 -4.34 -2.78
C GLY A 82 12.91 -4.39 -2.68
N ASN A 83 12.33 -3.94 -1.57
CA ASN A 83 10.90 -3.79 -1.38
C ASN A 83 10.57 -2.63 -0.41
N CYS A 84 9.35 -2.12 -0.46
CA CYS A 84 8.90 -1.15 0.55
C CYS A 84 8.64 -1.87 1.88
N HIS A 85 8.65 -1.15 3.00
CA HIS A 85 8.56 -1.74 4.34
C HIS A 85 7.31 -2.60 4.59
N CYS A 86 6.18 -2.29 3.94
CA CYS A 86 4.98 -3.13 4.03
C CYS A 86 4.96 -4.30 3.04
N GLU A 87 6.07 -4.55 2.35
CA GLU A 87 6.23 -5.60 1.33
C GLU A 87 5.11 -5.59 0.29
N LEU A 88 4.64 -4.40 -0.12
CA LEU A 88 3.65 -4.27 -1.20
C LEU A 88 4.31 -4.19 -2.57
N PHE A 89 5.28 -3.28 -2.70
CA PHE A 89 6.00 -3.00 -3.93
C PHE A 89 7.42 -3.56 -3.83
N PHE A 90 7.82 -4.30 -4.86
CA PHE A 90 9.15 -4.88 -5.03
C PHE A 90 9.82 -4.29 -6.26
N LYS A 91 11.14 -4.23 -6.24
CA LYS A 91 11.94 -3.81 -7.40
C LYS A 91 11.67 -4.75 -8.58
N SER A 92 11.33 -4.19 -9.74
CA SER A 92 11.30 -4.98 -10.97
C SER A 92 12.74 -5.15 -11.48
N ASN A 93 13.39 -6.25 -11.08
CA ASN A 93 14.55 -6.76 -11.81
C ASN A 93 14.16 -7.10 -13.26
#